data_AF-A0A542ZRC7-F1
#
_entry.id   AF-A0A542ZRC7-F1
#
_cell.length_a   1.000
_cell.length_b   1.000
_cell.length_c   1.000
_cell.angle_alpha   90.00
_cell.angle_beta   90.00
_cell.angle_gamma   90.00
#
_symmetry.space_group_name_H-M   'P 1'
#
loop_
_entity.id
_entity.type
_entity.pdbx_description
1 polymer ?
#
loop_
_entity_poly.entity_id
_entity_poly.type
_entity_poly.pdbx_seq_one_letter_code
_entity_poly.pdbx_strand_id
1 'polypeptide(L)'
;MADTRNTSSGRSKKTGVRLDTPGRKTRLLPPLRIDGDEFGRFAEMFARFMGTAQFLFWMSVFIAVWIGWNIIGPAEFQFDEYPFIFLTLMLSLQASYAAPLILLAQNRQEARDRIAIETDRKVAAQSRADMEFLARELASARMNLGEMATREFIRSELKELAEEMRQQAESELREKIEAEIRAEQEPRPDRT
;
A
#
# COMPACT_ATOMS: atom_id res chain seq x y z
N MET A 1 63.13 -44.96 -22.50
CA MET A 1 62.72 -43.58 -22.82
C MET A 1 61.88 -43.10 -21.63
N ALA A 2 62.37 -42.08 -20.91
CA ALA A 2 61.68 -41.06 -20.09
C ALA A 2 60.18 -41.22 -19.80
N ASP A 3 59.57 -40.81 -18.68
CA ASP A 3 59.96 -39.96 -17.55
C ASP A 3 58.73 -39.92 -16.60
N THR A 4 59.02 -39.69 -15.32
CA THR A 4 58.16 -39.40 -14.17
C THR A 4 57.13 -38.27 -14.37
N ARG A 5 55.95 -38.41 -13.72
CA ARG A 5 55.13 -37.33 -13.12
C ARG A 5 53.98 -37.95 -12.31
N ASN A 6 54.14 -38.18 -11.01
CA ASN A 6 53.73 -37.29 -9.91
C ASN A 6 52.41 -36.54 -10.13
N THR A 7 51.35 -36.98 -9.43
CA THR A 7 50.26 -36.12 -8.98
C THR A 7 49.87 -36.47 -7.53
N SER A 8 50.56 -35.85 -6.58
CA SER A 8 50.02 -35.61 -5.25
C SER A 8 49.16 -34.34 -5.27
N SER A 9 47.89 -34.42 -4.87
CA SER A 9 47.18 -33.25 -4.34
C SER A 9 45.90 -33.65 -3.60
N GLY A 10 45.97 -33.57 -2.27
CA GLY A 10 45.00 -32.78 -1.50
C GLY A 10 43.55 -33.29 -1.44
N ARG A 11 43.32 -34.34 -0.66
CA ARG A 11 41.97 -34.65 -0.12
C ARG A 11 41.62 -33.58 0.93
N SER A 12 41.04 -32.47 0.50
CA SER A 12 40.54 -31.41 1.38
C SER A 12 39.33 -31.93 2.17
N LYS A 13 39.57 -32.35 3.42
CA LYS A 13 38.53 -32.56 4.44
C LYS A 13 37.91 -31.19 4.72
N LYS A 14 36.74 -30.90 4.13
CA LYS A 14 35.86 -29.83 4.59
C LYS A 14 35.32 -30.22 5.97
N THR A 15 36.00 -29.77 7.01
CA THR A 15 35.48 -29.71 8.37
C THR A 15 34.27 -28.78 8.37
N GLY A 16 33.08 -29.36 8.50
CA GLY A 16 31.86 -28.61 8.75
C GLY A 16 31.99 -27.91 10.09
N VAL A 17 32.23 -26.59 10.06
CA VAL A 17 32.01 -25.73 11.21
C VAL A 17 30.50 -25.67 11.40
N ARG A 18 29.99 -26.57 12.25
CA ARG A 18 28.61 -26.52 12.73
C ARG A 18 28.49 -25.27 13.58
N LEU A 19 27.69 -24.34 13.09
CA LEU A 19 27.32 -23.10 13.73
C LEU A 19 26.76 -23.40 15.12
N ASP A 20 27.39 -22.82 16.15
CA ASP A 20 26.94 -22.84 17.53
C ASP A 20 25.48 -22.42 17.61
N THR A 21 24.62 -23.35 18.01
CA THR A 21 23.23 -23.02 18.38
C THR A 21 23.27 -22.56 19.83
N PRO A 22 23.02 -21.28 20.14
CA PRO A 22 23.09 -20.82 21.52
C PRO A 22 22.03 -21.54 22.36
N GLY A 23 22.45 -21.90 23.57
CA GLY A 23 21.77 -22.83 24.46
C GLY A 23 20.26 -22.65 24.56
N ARG A 24 19.57 -23.78 24.47
CA ARG A 24 18.17 -23.96 24.83
C ARG A 24 18.02 -23.58 26.30
N LYS A 25 17.64 -22.34 26.59
CA LYS A 25 17.25 -21.90 27.94
C LYS A 25 16.05 -22.76 28.35
N THR A 26 16.26 -23.70 29.26
CA THR A 26 15.21 -24.46 29.93
C THR A 26 14.35 -23.45 30.69
N ARG A 27 13.25 -22.99 30.07
CA ARG A 27 12.25 -22.18 30.77
C ARG A 27 11.57 -23.09 31.78
N LEU A 28 11.89 -22.90 33.06
CA LEU A 28 11.30 -23.61 34.20
C LEU A 28 9.83 -23.23 34.45
N LEU A 29 9.35 -22.15 33.84
CA LEU A 29 7.99 -21.67 33.99
C LEU A 29 7.26 -21.73 32.64
N PRO A 30 6.03 -22.26 32.61
CA PRO A 30 5.16 -22.10 31.46
C PRO A 30 5.05 -20.62 31.11
N PRO A 31 5.13 -20.21 29.84
CA PRO A 31 4.79 -18.85 29.48
C PRO A 31 3.33 -18.62 29.87
N LEU A 32 3.08 -17.70 30.80
CA LEU A 32 1.74 -17.18 31.06
C LEU A 32 1.26 -16.54 29.76
N ARG A 33 0.54 -17.34 28.97
CA ARG A 33 -0.21 -16.87 27.81
C ARG A 33 -1.45 -16.21 28.38
N ILE A 34 -1.29 -14.95 28.79
CA ILE A 34 -2.46 -14.08 28.95
C ILE A 34 -3.01 -13.95 27.54
N ASP A 35 -4.17 -14.55 27.29
CA ASP A 35 -4.85 -14.49 26.00
C ASP A 35 -5.11 -13.03 25.65
N GLY A 36 -4.26 -12.47 24.79
CA GLY A 36 -4.26 -11.05 24.43
C GLY A 36 -5.56 -10.60 23.74
N ASP A 37 -6.39 -11.55 23.31
CA ASP A 37 -7.68 -11.27 22.68
C ASP A 37 -8.74 -10.78 23.67
N GLU A 38 -8.89 -11.40 24.84
CA GLU A 38 -9.85 -10.95 25.87
C GLU A 38 -9.47 -9.58 26.42
N PHE A 39 -8.20 -9.43 26.79
CA PHE A 39 -7.67 -8.17 27.31
C PHE A 39 -7.66 -7.08 26.22
N GLY A 40 -7.48 -7.49 24.97
CA GLY A 40 -7.55 -6.60 23.82
C GLY A 40 -8.95 -6.02 23.60
N ARG A 41 -10.00 -6.83 23.69
CA ARG A 41 -11.37 -6.32 23.59
C ARG A 41 -11.69 -5.38 24.75
N PHE A 42 -11.25 -5.71 25.97
CA PHE A 42 -11.41 -4.85 27.14
C PHE A 42 -10.71 -3.50 26.97
N ALA A 43 -9.43 -3.49 26.55
CA ALA A 43 -8.68 -2.27 26.31
C ALA A 43 -9.29 -1.41 25.19
N GLU A 44 -9.84 -2.02 24.14
CA GLU A 44 -10.51 -1.29 23.05
C GLU A 44 -11.84 -0.66 23.50
N MET A 45 -12.58 -1.33 24.38
CA MET A 45 -13.77 -0.78 25.02
C MET A 45 -13.39 0.38 25.96
N PHE A 46 -12.36 0.19 26.79
CA PHE A 46 -11.86 1.22 27.71
C PHE A 46 -11.36 2.47 26.99
N ALA A 47 -10.62 2.29 25.89
CA ALA A 47 -10.13 3.40 25.07
C ALA A 47 -11.28 4.21 24.45
N ARG A 48 -12.31 3.52 23.92
CA ARG A 48 -13.51 4.18 23.40
C ARG A 48 -14.30 4.91 24.49
N PHE A 49 -14.38 4.30 25.68
CA PHE A 49 -15.10 4.87 26.81
C PHE A 49 -14.41 6.15 27.36
N MET A 50 -13.10 6.10 27.58
CA MET A 50 -12.29 7.24 28.07
C MET A 50 -12.23 8.41 27.06
N GLY A 51 -12.31 8.13 25.76
CA GLY A 51 -12.31 9.15 24.70
C GLY A 51 -13.64 9.89 24.52
N THR A 52 -14.69 9.50 25.25
CA THR A 52 -16.04 10.07 25.08
C THR A 52 -16.34 11.11 26.17
N ALA A 53 -16.98 12.24 25.82
CA ALA A 53 -17.38 13.30 26.77
C ALA A 53 -18.32 12.79 27.89
N GLN A 54 -19.02 11.68 27.65
CA GLN A 54 -19.87 10.99 28.62
C GLN A 54 -19.12 10.54 29.87
N PHE A 55 -17.86 10.09 29.75
CA PHE A 55 -17.07 9.63 30.90
C PHE A 55 -16.83 10.77 31.89
N LEU A 56 -16.40 11.94 31.38
CA LEU A 56 -16.16 13.12 32.21
C LEU A 56 -17.44 13.57 32.91
N PHE A 57 -18.58 13.55 32.21
CA PHE A 57 -19.87 13.89 32.81
C PHE A 57 -20.21 12.98 34.00
N TRP A 58 -20.17 11.65 33.81
CA TRP A 58 -20.47 10.70 34.89
C TRP A 58 -19.48 10.80 36.05
N MET A 59 -18.20 11.04 35.78
CA MET A 59 -17.19 11.26 36.81
C MET A 59 -17.46 12.53 37.63
N SER A 60 -17.82 13.64 36.96
CA SER A 60 -18.20 14.88 37.65
C SER A 60 -19.46 14.70 38.49
N VAL A 61 -20.47 13.99 37.97
CA VAL A 61 -21.70 13.65 38.71
C VAL A 61 -21.36 12.81 39.93
N PHE A 62 -20.51 11.79 39.80
CA PHE A 62 -20.08 10.97 40.93
C PHE A 62 -19.42 11.79 42.03
N ILE A 63 -18.47 12.67 41.68
CA ILE A 63 -17.79 13.55 42.64
C ILE A 63 -18.80 14.51 43.31
N ALA A 64 -19.70 15.11 42.52
CA ALA A 64 -20.72 16.02 43.05
C ALA A 64 -21.69 15.32 44.01
N VAL A 65 -22.13 14.11 43.67
CA VAL A 65 -22.99 13.28 44.53
C VAL A 65 -22.26 12.87 45.80
N TRP A 66 -20.99 12.48 45.72
CA TRP A 66 -20.19 12.13 46.88
C TRP A 66 -20.04 13.28 47.88
N ILE A 67 -19.67 14.46 47.36
CA ILE A 67 -19.54 15.68 48.15
C ILE A 67 -20.91 16.06 48.73
N GLY A 68 -21.97 16.06 47.91
CA GLY A 68 -23.32 16.39 48.35
C GLY A 68 -23.84 15.45 49.45
N TRP A 69 -23.58 14.15 49.32
CA TRP A 69 -23.92 13.14 50.32
C TRP A 69 -23.22 13.39 51.65
N ASN A 70 -21.91 13.67 51.63
CA ASN A 70 -21.13 13.89 52.85
C ASN A 70 -21.35 15.28 53.49
N ILE A 71 -21.88 16.27 52.76
CA ILE A 71 -22.22 17.59 53.31
C ILE A 71 -23.66 17.62 53.87
N ILE A 72 -24.62 17.08 53.13
CA ILE A 72 -26.07 17.26 53.41
C ILE A 72 -26.66 16.03 54.12
N GLY A 73 -25.98 14.88 54.04
CA GLY A 73 -26.44 13.64 54.67
C GLY A 73 -26.56 13.76 56.20
N PRO A 74 -27.32 12.88 56.86
CA PRO A 74 -27.38 12.85 58.32
C PRO A 74 -25.99 12.63 58.90
N ALA A 75 -25.63 13.32 59.99
CA ALA A 75 -24.30 13.28 60.60
C ALA A 75 -23.82 11.85 60.94
N GLU A 76 -24.75 10.92 61.17
CA GLU A 76 -24.49 9.51 61.46
C GLU A 76 -23.98 8.72 60.22
N PHE A 77 -24.22 9.23 59.01
CA PHE A 77 -23.85 8.61 57.73
C PHE A 77 -22.82 9.42 56.92
N GLN A 78 -22.30 10.52 57.48
CA GLN A 78 -21.19 11.28 56.91
C GLN A 78 -19.88 10.58 57.27
N PHE A 79 -19.34 9.80 56.35
CA PHE A 79 -18.12 9.02 56.59
C PHE A 79 -16.86 9.69 56.03
N ASP A 80 -17.01 10.72 55.17
CA ASP A 80 -15.92 11.43 54.52
C ASP A 80 -16.12 12.95 54.64
N GLU A 81 -15.86 13.50 55.84
CA GLU A 81 -16.00 14.93 56.13
C GLU A 81 -14.84 15.75 55.50
N TYR A 82 -15.05 17.06 55.30
CA TYR A 82 -14.05 17.95 54.72
C TYR A 82 -12.72 17.84 55.49
N PRO A 83 -11.60 17.46 54.84
CA PRO A 83 -11.25 17.66 53.43
C PRO A 83 -11.45 16.48 52.45
N PHE A 84 -12.36 15.53 52.71
CA PHE A 84 -12.67 14.38 51.83
C PHE A 84 -11.47 13.46 51.57
N ILE A 85 -10.90 12.89 52.63
CA ILE A 85 -9.73 12.02 52.55
C ILE A 85 -10.02 10.73 51.77
N PHE A 86 -11.19 10.13 51.93
CA PHE A 86 -11.53 8.88 51.23
C PHE A 86 -11.71 9.10 49.74
N LEU A 87 -12.39 10.18 49.34
CA LEU A 87 -12.47 10.59 47.94
C LEU A 87 -11.06 10.74 47.34
N THR A 88 -10.17 11.44 48.04
CA THR A 88 -8.81 11.70 47.58
C THR A 88 -7.99 10.41 47.45
N LEU A 89 -8.06 9.53 48.45
CA LEU A 89 -7.42 8.21 48.41
C LEU A 89 -7.94 7.38 47.23
N MET A 90 -9.25 7.37 47.00
CA MET A 90 -9.85 6.64 45.89
C MET A 90 -9.39 7.19 44.53
N LEU A 91 -9.36 8.52 44.35
CA LEU A 91 -8.88 9.16 43.12
C LEU A 91 -7.40 8.89 42.87
N SER A 92 -6.55 8.92 43.91
CA SER A 92 -5.13 8.61 43.78
C SER A 92 -4.90 7.15 43.38
N LEU A 93 -5.64 6.21 43.98
CA LEU A 93 -5.61 4.80 43.59
C LEU A 93 -6.10 4.61 42.16
N GLN A 94 -7.16 5.34 41.77
CA GLN A 94 -7.73 5.30 40.42
C GLN A 94 -6.70 5.69 39.36
N ALA A 95 -5.95 6.77 39.59
CA ALA A 95 -4.86 7.17 38.71
C ALA A 95 -3.72 6.13 38.68
N SER A 96 -3.37 5.55 39.83
CA SER A 96 -2.29 4.57 39.95
C SER A 96 -2.55 3.28 39.17
N TYR A 97 -3.77 2.74 39.21
CA TYR A 97 -4.11 1.54 38.43
C TYR A 97 -4.38 1.83 36.95
N ALA A 98 -4.76 3.07 36.61
CA ALA A 98 -4.98 3.46 35.22
C ALA A 98 -3.67 3.43 34.41
N ALA A 99 -2.55 3.88 34.99
CA ALA A 99 -1.25 3.91 34.31
C ALA A 99 -0.81 2.54 33.71
N PRO A 100 -0.77 1.42 34.45
CA PRO A 100 -0.42 0.13 33.89
C PRO A 100 -1.44 -0.36 32.85
N LEU A 101 -2.75 -0.12 33.04
CA LEU A 101 -3.76 -0.46 32.04
C LEU A 101 -3.56 0.30 30.72
N ILE A 102 -3.26 1.60 30.81
CA ILE A 102 -2.96 2.45 29.65
C ILE A 102 -1.70 1.94 28.94
N LEU A 103 -0.63 1.60 29.68
CA LEU A 103 0.59 1.03 29.09
C LEU A 103 0.33 -0.27 28.32
N LEU A 104 -0.51 -1.15 28.85
CA LEU A 104 -0.90 -2.38 28.15
C LEU A 104 -1.72 -2.08 26.89
N ALA A 105 -2.64 -1.10 26.96
CA ALA A 105 -3.41 -0.67 25.80
C ALA A 105 -2.51 -0.05 24.71
N GLN A 106 -1.53 0.75 25.11
CA GLN A 106 -0.54 1.39 24.23
C GLN A 106 0.36 0.35 23.54
N ASN A 107 0.93 -0.60 24.29
CA ASN A 107 1.78 -1.67 23.72
C ASN A 107 1.07 -2.43 22.59
N ARG A 108 -0.25 -2.62 22.72
CA ARG A 108 -1.05 -3.29 21.69
C ARG A 108 -1.36 -2.38 20.50
N GLN A 109 -1.64 -1.10 20.74
CA GLN A 109 -1.83 -0.12 19.67
C GLN A 109 -0.56 -0.01 18.83
N GLU A 110 0.61 0.11 19.48
CA GLU A 110 1.92 0.14 18.82
C GLU A 110 2.19 -1.13 18.00
N ALA A 111 1.81 -2.31 18.50
CA ALA A 111 1.94 -3.56 17.76
C ALA A 111 1.08 -3.58 16.48
N ARG A 112 -0.17 -3.08 16.55
CA ARG A 112 -1.04 -2.93 15.37
C ARG A 112 -0.46 -1.92 14.38
N ASP A 113 -0.04 -0.77 14.87
CA ASP A 113 0.53 0.31 14.04
C ASP A 113 1.81 -0.15 13.35
N ARG A 114 2.64 -0.95 14.03
CA ARG A 114 3.84 -1.56 13.44
C ARG A 114 3.50 -2.47 12.25
N ILE A 115 2.49 -3.32 12.38
CA ILE A 115 2.04 -4.22 11.29
C ILE A 115 1.47 -3.40 10.13
N ALA A 116 0.72 -2.35 10.42
CA ALA A 116 0.17 -1.45 9.39
C ALA A 116 1.30 -0.78 8.59
N ILE A 117 2.32 -0.24 9.28
CA ILE A 117 3.49 0.39 8.65
C ILE A 117 4.29 -0.62 7.81
N GLU A 118 4.49 -1.84 8.29
CA GLU A 118 5.19 -2.87 7.52
C GLU A 118 4.42 -3.28 6.26
N THR A 119 3.10 -3.38 6.34
CA THR A 119 2.23 -3.65 5.19
C THR A 119 2.30 -2.52 4.18
N ASP A 120 2.17 -1.27 4.64
CA ASP A 120 2.24 -0.09 3.79
C ASP A 120 3.59 0.00 3.04
N ARG A 121 4.70 -0.27 3.73
CA ARG A 121 6.03 -0.36 3.10
C ARG A 121 6.12 -1.42 2.01
N LYS A 122 5.52 -2.60 2.22
CA LYS A 122 5.48 -3.67 1.20
C LYS A 122 4.67 -3.25 -0.02
N VAL A 123 3.50 -2.66 0.20
CA VAL A 123 2.64 -2.15 -0.87
C VAL A 123 3.34 -1.04 -1.66
N ALA A 124 4.01 -0.11 -0.98
CA ALA A 124 4.77 0.95 -1.62
C ALA A 124 5.94 0.40 -2.46
N ALA A 125 6.65 -0.60 -1.95
CA ALA A 125 7.73 -1.26 -2.69
C ALA A 125 7.20 -1.98 -3.94
N GLN A 126 6.06 -2.68 -3.82
CA GLN A 126 5.42 -3.35 -4.94
C GLN A 126 4.92 -2.35 -5.99
N SER A 127 4.21 -1.29 -5.56
CA SER A 127 3.75 -0.22 -6.45
C SER A 127 4.89 0.43 -7.23
N ARG A 128 6.04 0.65 -6.57
CA ARG A 128 7.24 1.15 -7.26
C ARG A 128 7.75 0.17 -8.33
N ALA A 129 7.81 -1.12 -8.01
CA ALA A 129 8.23 -2.13 -8.98
C ALA A 129 7.25 -2.22 -10.17
N ASP A 130 5.95 -2.13 -9.92
CA ASP A 130 4.91 -2.14 -10.95
C ASP A 130 5.04 -0.90 -11.86
N MET A 131 5.27 0.28 -11.29
CA MET A 131 5.53 1.50 -12.07
C MET A 131 6.80 1.39 -12.91
N GLU A 132 7.89 0.85 -12.35
CA GLU A 132 9.13 0.63 -13.10
C GLU A 132 8.94 -0.39 -14.24
N PHE A 133 8.15 -1.44 -14.02
CA PHE A 133 7.78 -2.40 -15.05
C PHE A 133 6.94 -1.74 -16.15
N LEU A 134 5.88 -1.01 -15.79
CA LEU A 134 5.03 -0.29 -16.74
C LEU A 134 5.81 0.77 -17.52
N ALA A 135 6.76 1.46 -16.88
CA ALA A 135 7.61 2.43 -17.57
C ALA A 135 8.54 1.76 -18.60
N ARG A 136 9.09 0.59 -18.28
CA ARG A 136 9.89 -0.21 -19.24
C ARG A 136 9.03 -0.72 -20.39
N GLU A 137 7.83 -1.21 -20.09
CA GLU A 137 6.91 -1.71 -21.10
C GLU A 137 6.38 -0.58 -21.99
N LEU A 138 6.15 0.60 -21.43
CA LEU A 138 5.80 1.80 -22.20
C LEU A 138 6.97 2.25 -23.07
N ALA A 139 8.21 2.17 -22.58
CA ALA A 139 9.39 2.50 -23.36
C ALA A 139 9.60 1.52 -24.52
N SER A 140 9.44 0.20 -24.29
CA SER A 140 9.52 -0.82 -25.35
C SER A 140 8.40 -0.65 -26.38
N ALA A 141 7.16 -0.42 -25.93
CA ALA A 141 6.04 -0.12 -26.82
C ALA A 141 6.29 1.14 -27.65
N ARG A 142 6.83 2.21 -27.04
CA ARG A 142 7.20 3.44 -27.75
C ARG A 142 8.31 3.20 -28.77
N MET A 143 9.30 2.37 -28.49
CA MET A 143 10.35 2.01 -29.45
C MET A 143 9.78 1.25 -30.64
N ASN A 144 8.95 0.23 -30.39
CA ASN A 144 8.28 -0.55 -31.44
C ASN A 144 7.38 0.33 -32.32
N LEU A 145 6.61 1.25 -31.71
CA LEU A 145 5.80 2.22 -32.46
C LEU A 145 6.66 3.25 -33.19
N GLY A 146 7.79 3.66 -32.60
CA GLY A 146 8.72 4.61 -33.20
C GLY A 146 9.37 4.07 -34.47
N GLU A 147 9.67 2.77 -34.53
CA GLU A 147 10.18 2.11 -35.75
C GLU A 147 9.09 2.05 -36.83
N MET A 148 7.84 1.77 -36.48
CA MET A 148 6.73 1.64 -37.45
C MET A 148 6.13 2.99 -37.91
N ALA A 149 6.16 4.03 -37.09
CA ALA A 149 5.57 5.34 -37.38
C ALA A 149 6.63 6.44 -37.54
N THR A 150 7.75 6.14 -38.20
CA THR A 150 8.72 7.19 -38.50
C THR A 150 8.07 8.20 -39.45
N ARG A 151 8.35 9.50 -39.27
CA ARG A 151 7.88 10.58 -40.18
C ARG A 151 8.08 10.21 -41.65
N GLU A 152 9.15 9.49 -41.97
CA GLU A 152 9.45 9.06 -43.34
C GLU A 152 8.48 7.98 -43.86
N PHE A 153 8.04 7.05 -43.02
CA PHE A 153 7.00 6.07 -43.38
C PHE A 153 5.65 6.75 -43.60
N ILE A 154 5.24 7.63 -42.68
CA ILE A 154 4.00 8.41 -42.86
C ILE A 154 4.12 9.30 -44.11
N ARG A 155 5.30 9.86 -44.38
CA ARG A 155 5.54 10.69 -45.57
C ARG A 155 5.54 9.87 -46.85
N SER A 156 6.10 8.66 -46.85
CA SER A 156 6.10 7.78 -48.03
C SER A 156 4.68 7.29 -48.32
N GLU A 157 3.94 6.84 -47.31
CA GLU A 157 2.53 6.43 -47.45
C GLU A 157 1.65 7.59 -47.92
N LEU A 158 1.78 8.79 -47.34
CA LEU A 158 1.05 9.96 -47.80
C LEU A 158 1.43 10.36 -49.24
N LYS A 159 2.70 10.18 -49.64
CA LYS A 159 3.14 10.43 -51.00
C LYS A 159 2.54 9.41 -51.96
N GLU A 160 2.63 8.13 -51.63
CA GLU A 160 2.11 7.02 -52.43
C GLU A 160 0.61 7.19 -52.66
N LEU A 161 -0.14 7.47 -51.59
CA LEU A 161 -1.58 7.74 -51.68
C LEU A 161 -1.90 9.00 -52.51
N ALA A 162 -1.08 10.05 -52.40
CA ALA A 162 -1.25 11.27 -53.20
C ALA A 162 -0.92 11.03 -54.69
N GLU A 163 0.05 10.18 -54.98
CA GLU A 163 0.49 9.83 -56.33
C GLU A 163 -0.52 8.91 -57.02
N GLU A 164 -1.10 7.94 -56.28
CA GLU A 164 -2.25 7.15 -56.74
C GLU A 164 -3.45 8.03 -57.11
N MET A 165 -3.86 8.94 -56.22
CA MET A 165 -4.97 9.86 -56.49
C MET A 165 -4.72 10.72 -57.73
N ARG A 166 -3.48 11.18 -57.92
CA ARG A 166 -3.10 11.97 -59.09
C ARG A 166 -3.12 11.14 -60.38
N GLN A 167 -2.64 9.89 -60.34
CA GLN A 167 -2.69 8.99 -61.48
C GLN A 167 -4.13 8.66 -61.88
N GLN A 168 -5.02 8.45 -60.90
CA GLN A 168 -6.45 8.28 -61.14
C GLN A 168 -7.03 9.50 -61.86
N ALA A 169 -6.79 10.71 -61.35
CA ALA A 169 -7.27 11.93 -61.97
C ALA A 169 -6.72 12.16 -63.41
N GLU A 170 -5.44 11.87 -63.65
CA GLU A 170 -4.84 11.95 -65.00
C GLU A 170 -5.44 10.90 -65.94
N SER A 171 -5.68 9.68 -65.46
CA SER A 171 -6.29 8.61 -66.25
C SER A 171 -7.73 8.93 -66.65
N GLU A 172 -8.55 9.43 -65.71
CA GLU A 172 -9.91 9.89 -65.97
C GLU A 172 -9.94 11.06 -66.96
N LEU A 173 -9.00 12.00 -66.84
CA LEU A 173 -8.91 13.14 -67.74
C LEU A 173 -8.52 12.70 -69.16
N ARG A 174 -7.56 11.79 -69.30
CA ARG A 174 -7.17 11.21 -70.59
C ARG A 174 -8.33 10.46 -71.24
N GLU A 175 -9.05 9.65 -70.48
CA GLU A 175 -10.22 8.93 -70.97
C GLU A 175 -11.31 9.90 -71.45
N LYS A 176 -11.55 11.01 -70.72
CA LYS A 176 -12.47 12.07 -71.15
C LYS A 176 -12.02 12.77 -72.43
N ILE A 177 -10.74 13.12 -72.54
CA ILE A 177 -10.19 13.78 -73.74
C ILE A 177 -10.26 12.84 -74.95
N GLU A 178 -9.93 11.56 -74.78
CA GLU A 178 -10.05 10.57 -75.86
C GLU A 178 -11.51 10.35 -76.27
N ALA A 179 -12.44 10.35 -75.31
CA ALA A 179 -13.87 10.30 -75.60
C ALA A 179 -14.36 11.54 -76.35
N GLU A 180 -13.87 12.73 -75.99
CA GLU A 180 -14.25 14.00 -76.62
C GLU A 180 -13.68 14.15 -78.04
N ILE A 181 -12.41 13.80 -78.25
CA ILE A 181 -11.80 13.74 -79.59
C ILE A 181 -12.51 12.70 -80.47
N ARG A 182 -12.89 11.54 -79.89
CA ARG A 182 -13.67 10.52 -80.62
C ARG A 182 -15.05 11.03 -81.00
N ALA A 183 -15.70 11.79 -80.12
CA ALA A 183 -17.00 12.41 -80.40
C ALA A 183 -16.90 13.53 -81.46
N GLU A 184 -15.79 14.25 -81.52
CA GLU A 184 -15.56 15.31 -82.51
C GLU A 184 -15.09 14.78 -83.88
N GLN A 185 -14.46 13.59 -83.90
CA GLN A 185 -14.12 12.87 -85.13
C GLN A 185 -15.29 12.06 -85.73
N GLU A 186 -16.42 11.93 -85.03
CA GLU A 186 -17.65 11.41 -85.63
C GLU A 186 -18.23 12.43 -86.62
N PRO A 187 -18.26 12.14 -87.94
CA PRO A 187 -18.71 13.10 -88.93
C PRO A 187 -20.20 13.37 -88.72
N ARG A 188 -20.54 14.65 -88.50
CA ARG A 188 -21.91 15.14 -88.43
C ARG A 188 -22.66 14.66 -89.68
N PRO A 189 -23.69 13.79 -89.57
CA PRO A 189 -24.37 13.28 -90.74
C PRO A 189 -25.05 14.45 -91.45
N ASP A 190 -24.66 14.63 -92.71
CA ASP A 190 -25.17 15.65 -93.62
C ASP A 190 -26.70 15.57 -93.66
N ARG A 191 -27.37 16.62 -93.17
CA ARG A 191 -28.83 16.75 -93.31
C ARG A 191 -29.11 17.57 -94.55
N THR A 192 -29.55 16.83 -95.57
CA THR A 192 -30.39 17.22 -96.72
C THR A 192 -31.31 18.40 -96.46
#